data_AF-A0AAQ4E236-F1
#
_entry.id   AF-A0AAQ4E236-F1
#
_cell.length_a   1.000
_cell.length_b   1.000
_cell.length_c   1.000
_cell.angle_alpha   90.00
_cell.angle_beta   90.00
_cell.angle_gamma   90.00
#
_symmetry.space_group_name_H-M   'P 1'
#
loop_
_entity.id
_entity.type
_entity.pdbx_description
1 polymer ?
#
loop_
_entity_poly.entity_id
_entity_poly.type
_entity_poly.pdbx_seq_one_letter_code
_entity_poly.pdbx_strand_id
1 'polypeptide(L)' 'VTAQLKARMMNTGTLMITYQPIWDKPNFFRNIVSNSGVRREDIDFLVEELDRLGHDL' A
#
# COMPACT_ATOMS: atom_id res chain seq x y z
N VAL A 1 3.74 8.48 -8.83
CA VAL A 1 3.80 7.06 -8.41
C VAL A 1 2.79 6.74 -7.30
N THR A 2 2.94 7.23 -6.07
CA THR A 2 2.12 6.82 -4.89
C THR A 2 0.60 6.92 -5.08
N ALA A 3 0.11 8.04 -5.62
CA ALA A 3 -1.33 8.24 -5.88
C ALA A 3 -1.88 7.31 -6.98
N GLN A 4 -1.07 6.99 -8.01
CA GLN A 4 -1.46 6.08 -9.09
C GLN A 4 -1.53 4.64 -8.58
N LEU A 5 -0.54 4.24 -7.78
CA LEU A 5 -0.54 2.93 -7.14
C LEU A 5 -1.72 2.78 -6.17
N LYS A 6 -2.06 3.83 -5.42
CA LYS A 6 -3.30 3.87 -4.61
C LYS A 6 -4.55 3.73 -5.47
N ALA A 7 -4.64 4.37 -6.63
CA ALA A 7 -5.80 4.20 -7.52
C ALA A 7 -5.93 2.74 -7.99
N ARG A 8 -4.81 2.09 -8.34
CA ARG A 8 -4.79 0.65 -8.71
C ARG A 8 -5.21 -0.25 -7.56
N MET A 9 -4.76 0.02 -6.33
CA MET A 9 -5.24 -0.66 -5.11
C MET A 9 -6.77 -0.55 -4.96
N MET A 10 -7.31 0.67 -5.09
CA MET A 10 -8.75 0.91 -4.94
C MET A 10 -9.57 0.19 -6.03
N ASN A 11 -9.07 0.15 -7.27
CA ASN A 11 -9.75 -0.51 -8.38
C ASN A 11 -9.69 -2.04 -8.29
N THR A 12 -8.59 -2.60 -7.80
CA THR A 12 -8.41 -4.05 -7.69
C THR A 12 -9.14 -4.60 -6.45
N GLY A 13 -9.22 -3.82 -5.37
CA GLY A 13 -9.95 -4.18 -4.15
C GLY A 13 -9.23 -5.20 -3.26
N THR A 14 -7.96 -5.51 -3.55
CA THR A 14 -7.14 -6.52 -2.86
C THR A 14 -6.35 -5.97 -1.67
N LEU A 15 -5.97 -4.69 -1.72
CA LEU A 15 -5.16 -4.03 -0.70
C LEU A 15 -5.59 -2.58 -0.54
N MET A 16 -5.55 -2.04 0.68
CA MET A 16 -5.86 -0.63 0.91
C MET A 16 -4.95 0.00 1.97
N ILE A 17 -3.95 0.77 1.52
CA ILE A 17 -3.02 1.52 2.39
C ILE A 17 -3.17 3.02 2.16
N THR A 18 -3.04 3.83 3.20
CA THR A 18 -3.07 5.30 3.08
C THR A 18 -1.68 5.83 2.72
N TYR A 19 -1.63 6.92 1.96
CA TYR A 19 -0.39 7.66 1.73
C TYR A 19 -0.58 9.12 2.12
N GLN A 20 0.51 9.78 2.48
CA GLN A 20 0.53 11.22 2.74
C GLN A 20 1.96 11.78 2.56
N PRO A 21 2.13 13.08 2.32
CA PRO A 21 3.43 13.74 2.44
C PRO A 21 3.78 13.96 3.93
N ILE A 22 5.05 14.23 4.23
CA ILE A 22 5.46 14.71 5.55
C ILE A 22 6.59 15.73 5.41
N TRP A 23 6.39 16.93 5.94
CA TRP A 23 7.34 18.04 5.80
C TRP A 23 7.68 18.31 4.32
N ASP A 24 8.96 18.23 3.97
CA ASP A 24 9.54 18.36 2.64
C ASP A 24 9.57 17.02 1.86
N LYS A 25 9.13 15.91 2.46
CA LYS A 25 9.16 14.60 1.82
C LYS A 25 7.91 14.37 0.96
N PRO A 26 8.08 13.77 -0.23
CA PRO A 26 6.97 13.44 -1.12
C PRO A 26 6.07 12.37 -0.50
N ASN A 27 4.96 12.07 -1.19
CA ASN A 27 4.01 11.04 -0.76
C ASN A 27 4.67 9.68 -0.52
N PHE A 28 4.49 9.13 0.68
CA PHE A 28 4.90 7.77 1.04
C PHE A 28 3.71 7.01 1.64
N PHE A 29 3.76 5.68 1.56
CA PHE A 29 2.74 4.82 2.16
C PHE A 29 2.93 4.70 3.68
N ARG A 30 1.83 4.75 4.42
CA ARG A 30 1.80 4.53 5.86
C ARG A 30 0.95 3.31 6.16
N ASN A 31 1.62 2.18 6.34
CA ASN A 31 1.00 0.97 6.86
C ASN A 31 0.76 1.11 8.38
N ILE A 32 -0.43 0.76 8.84
CA ILE A 32 -0.79 0.68 10.26
C ILE A 32 -1.40 -0.69 10.49
N VAL A 33 -0.79 -1.49 11.36
CA VAL A 33 -1.33 -2.78 11.80
C VAL A 33 -1.99 -2.58 13.16
N SER A 34 -3.32 -2.60 13.17
CA SER A 34 -4.13 -2.48 14.39
C SER A 34 -5.14 -3.61 14.58
N ASN A 35 -5.44 -4.35 13.51
CA ASN A 35 -6.35 -5.50 13.54
C ASN A 35 -5.60 -6.74 14.06
N SER A 36 -6.10 -7.34 15.15
CA SER A 36 -5.54 -8.56 15.73
C SER A 36 -5.66 -9.81 14.84
N GLY A 37 -6.49 -9.75 13.80
CA GLY A 37 -6.60 -10.80 12.79
C GLY A 37 -5.48 -10.80 11.76
N VAL A 38 -4.64 -9.76 11.72
CA VAL A 38 -3.51 -9.66 10.78
C VAL A 38 -2.46 -10.70 11.14
N ARG A 39 -2.08 -11.49 10.15
CA ARG A 39 -1.04 -12.51 10.25
C ARG A 39 0.18 -12.12 9.45
N ARG A 40 1.24 -12.92 9.56
CA ARG A 40 2.47 -12.71 8.78
C ARG A 40 2.18 -12.74 7.29
N GLU A 41 1.34 -13.66 6.85
CA GLU A 41 1.01 -13.88 5.44
C GLU A 41 0.33 -12.64 4.82
N ASP A 42 -0.45 -11.88 5.61
CA ASP A 42 -1.07 -10.63 5.16
C ASP A 42 -0.01 -9.53 4.92
N ILE A 43 1.06 -9.51 5.72
CA ILE A 43 2.18 -8.57 5.56
C ILE A 43 3.06 -8.96 4.37
N ASP A 44 3.30 -10.26 4.19
CA ASP A 44 4.01 -10.77 3.02
C ASP A 44 3.22 -10.43 1.74
N PHE A 45 1.90 -10.70 1.74
CA PHE A 45 0.99 -10.31 0.65
C PHE A 45 1.00 -8.81 0.39
N LEU A 46 1.04 -7.97 1.43
CA LEU A 46 1.07 -6.52 1.27
C LEU A 46 2.27 -6.05 0.43
N VAL A 47 3.45 -6.64 0.65
CA VAL A 47 4.67 -6.28 -0.09
C VAL A 47 4.60 -6.81 -1.52
N GLU A 48 4.17 -8.07 -1.70
CA GLU A 48 3.99 -8.68 -3.02
C GLU A 48 2.97 -7.93 -3.88
N GLU A 49 1.86 -7.50 -3.28
CA GLU A 49 0.79 -6.80 -3.97
C GLU A 49 1.19 -5.37 -4.32
N LEU A 50 2.01 -4.71 -3.49
CA LEU A 50 2.62 -3.42 -3.82
C LEU A 50 3.53 -3.53 -5.04
N ASP A 51 4.40 -4.56 -5.08
CA ASP A 51 5.31 -4.82 -6.19
C ASP A 51 4.52 -5.15 -7.47
N ARG A 52 3.57 -6.10 -7.38
CA ARG A 52 2.71 -6.50 -8.50
C ARG A 52 1.92 -5.33 -9.08
N LEU A 53 1.30 -4.49 -8.25
CA LEU A 53 0.53 -3.34 -8.72
C LEU A 53 1.43 -2.20 -9.23
N GLY A 54 2.71 -2.18 -8.85
CA GLY A 54 3.67 -1.14 -9.18
C GLY A 54 4.71 -1.50 -10.25
N HIS A 55 4.77 -2.76 -10.70
CA HIS A 55 5.84 -3.28 -11.56
C HIS A 55 6.06 -2.50 -12.87
N ASP A 56 5.03 -1.82 -13.38
CA ASP A 56 5.01 -1.04 -14.62
C ASP A 56 4.73 0.46 -14.41
N LEU A 57 4.88 0.98 -13.18
CA LEU A 57 4.63 2.39 -12.83
C LEU A 57 5.87 3.29 -12.81
#